data_AF-A0AAD1KQ54-F1
#
_entry.id   AF-A0AAD1KQ54-F1
#
_cell.length_a   1.000
_cell.length_b   1.000
_cell.length_c   1.000
_cell.angle_alpha   90.00
_cell.angle_beta   90.00
_cell.angle_gamma   90.00
#
_symmetry.space_group_name_H-M   'P 1'
#
loop_
_entity.id
_entity.type
_entity.pdbx_description
1 polymer ?
#
loop_
_entity_poly.entity_id
_entity_poly.type
_entity_poly.pdbx_seq_one_letter_code
_entity_poly.pdbx_strand_id
1 'polypeptide(L)'
;MWADRADRCFRFADMVRAGTELSLGSDAPVSPIDPWGAIRVAVERTNDQRPRRHPEQALTLSQAIMASTRHVAQVVQGGPGDVIAVAHNPFDLSGDALAGLTSDLTVVGGEVTAAAL
;
A
#
# COMPACT_ATOMS: atom_id res chain seq x y z
N MET A 1 2.79 20.43 -10.07
CA MET A 1 1.41 20.16 -10.54
C MET A 1 0.80 21.49 -10.91
N TRP A 2 0.16 21.60 -12.08
CA TRP A 2 -0.50 22.85 -12.47
C TRP A 2 -1.81 23.02 -11.69
N ALA A 3 -2.04 24.22 -11.17
CA ALA A 3 -3.13 24.50 -10.23
C ALA A 3 -4.52 24.22 -10.83
N ASP A 4 -4.69 24.41 -12.14
CA ASP A 4 -5.91 24.17 -12.92
C ASP A 4 -6.24 22.67 -13.12
N ARG A 5 -5.37 21.76 -12.69
CA ARG A 5 -5.57 20.30 -12.86
C ARG A 5 -5.42 19.51 -11.57
N ALA A 6 -5.14 20.18 -10.46
CA ALA A 6 -4.81 19.50 -9.22
C ALA A 6 -5.96 18.63 -8.71
N ASP A 7 -7.18 19.12 -8.87
CA ASP A 7 -8.45 18.45 -8.57
C ASP A 7 -8.66 17.13 -9.33
N ARG A 8 -7.96 16.93 -10.44
CA ARG A 8 -8.07 15.72 -11.28
C ARG A 8 -6.96 14.71 -11.04
N CYS A 9 -5.98 15.00 -10.18
CA CYS A 9 -4.86 14.12 -9.93
C CYS A 9 -5.15 13.08 -8.85
N PHE A 10 -4.67 11.84 -9.05
CA PHE A 10 -4.68 10.77 -8.04
C PHE A 10 -6.06 10.49 -7.41
N ARG A 11 -7.11 10.37 -8.25
CA ARG A 11 -8.51 10.16 -7.86
C ARG A 11 -8.82 8.70 -7.46
N PHE A 12 -8.07 8.17 -6.48
CA PHE A 12 -8.12 6.74 -6.13
C PHE A 12 -9.50 6.30 -5.65
N ALA A 13 -10.11 7.02 -4.71
CA ALA A 13 -11.42 6.65 -4.19
C ALA A 13 -12.53 6.74 -5.25
N ASP A 14 -12.48 7.72 -6.16
CA ASP A 14 -13.42 7.77 -7.28
C ASP A 14 -13.27 6.57 -8.21
N MET A 15 -12.03 6.18 -8.54
CA MET A 15 -11.78 5.00 -9.36
C MET A 15 -12.33 3.73 -8.70
N VAL A 16 -12.06 3.53 -7.41
CA VAL A 16 -12.61 2.39 -6.67
C VAL A 16 -14.14 2.43 -6.62
N ARG A 17 -14.75 3.59 -6.38
CA ARG A 17 -16.21 3.77 -6.41
C ARG A 17 -16.82 3.48 -7.78
N ALA A 18 -16.07 3.70 -8.86
CA ALA A 18 -16.46 3.35 -10.22
C ALA A 18 -16.25 1.87 -10.56
N GLY A 19 -15.72 1.06 -9.63
CA GLY A 19 -15.45 -0.37 -9.83
C GLY A 19 -14.09 -0.67 -10.47
N THR A 20 -13.21 0.34 -10.60
CA THR A 20 -11.86 0.13 -11.13
C THR A 20 -10.96 -0.50 -10.08
N GLU A 21 -10.28 -1.58 -10.48
CA GLU A 21 -9.22 -2.20 -9.71
C GLU A 21 -7.95 -1.33 -9.75
N LEU A 22 -7.34 -1.08 -8.58
CA LEU A 22 -6.13 -0.27 -8.48
C LEU A 22 -4.93 -1.16 -8.17
N SER A 23 -3.81 -0.90 -8.85
CA SER A 23 -2.52 -1.49 -8.50
C SER A 23 -1.55 -0.39 -8.06
N LEU A 24 -0.98 -0.52 -6.86
CA LEU A 24 0.03 0.40 -6.36
C LEU A 24 1.43 -0.09 -6.76
N GLY A 25 2.29 0.85 -7.12
CA GLY A 25 3.68 0.59 -7.46
C GLY A 25 4.57 1.78 -7.12
N SER A 26 5.87 1.52 -6.93
CA SER A 26 6.85 2.56 -6.56
C SER A 26 7.32 3.41 -7.74
N ASP A 27 7.06 3.00 -8.98
CA ASP A 27 7.71 3.61 -10.16
C ASP A 27 9.26 3.49 -10.09
N ALA A 28 9.78 2.44 -9.45
CA ALA A 28 11.22 2.22 -9.38
C ALA A 28 11.83 2.07 -10.79
N PRO A 29 13.02 2.65 -11.04
CA PRO A 29 13.92 3.28 -10.06
C PRO A 29 13.69 4.78 -9.82
N VAL A 30 12.61 5.38 -10.37
CA VAL A 30 12.30 6.81 -10.17
C VAL A 30 12.07 7.13 -8.68
N SER A 31 11.43 6.20 -7.96
CA SER A 31 11.32 6.27 -6.51
C SER A 31 11.77 4.96 -5.82
N PRO A 32 12.15 5.02 -4.52
CA PRO A 32 12.54 3.83 -3.77
C PRO A 32 11.43 2.77 -3.70
N ILE A 33 11.83 1.51 -3.54
CA ILE A 33 10.87 0.43 -3.25
C ILE A 33 10.49 0.54 -1.77
N ASP A 34 9.35 1.18 -1.50
CA ASP A 34 8.77 1.34 -0.17
C ASP A 34 7.23 1.09 -0.20
N PRO A 35 6.79 -0.18 -0.12
CA PRO A 35 5.38 -0.53 -0.18
C PRO A 35 4.56 0.04 0.98
N TRP A 36 5.10 0.04 2.20
CA TRP A 36 4.40 0.51 3.39
C TRP A 36 4.27 2.03 3.41
N GLY A 37 5.29 2.76 3.00
CA GLY A 37 5.21 4.20 2.76
C GLY A 37 4.18 4.54 1.67
N ALA A 38 4.16 3.79 0.56
CA ALA A 38 3.16 3.98 -0.50
C ALA A 38 1.73 3.72 -0.01
N ILE A 39 1.52 2.64 0.76
CA ILE A 39 0.23 2.31 1.41
C ILE A 39 -0.20 3.46 2.34
N ARG A 40 0.69 3.91 3.23
CA ARG A 40 0.40 5.03 4.13
C ARG A 40 0.00 6.28 3.35
N VAL A 41 0.74 6.65 2.30
CA VAL A 41 0.41 7.82 1.46
C VAL A 41 -0.94 7.66 0.77
N ALA A 42 -1.31 6.46 0.33
CA ALA A 42 -2.62 6.21 -0.28
C ALA A 42 -3.79 6.40 0.69
N VAL A 43 -3.59 6.08 1.97
CA VAL A 43 -4.57 6.22 3.06
C VAL A 43 -4.59 7.66 3.61
N GLU A 44 -3.43 8.17 3.99
CA GLU A 44 -3.29 9.47 4.66
C GLU A 44 -3.26 10.63 3.70
N ARG A 45 -3.02 10.40 2.41
CA ARG A 45 -2.99 11.44 1.37
C ARG A 45 -1.96 12.55 1.63
N THR A 46 -0.91 12.22 2.38
CA THR A 46 0.27 13.03 2.60
C THR A 46 1.47 12.13 2.80
N ASN A 47 2.66 12.59 2.41
CA ASN A 47 3.92 11.90 2.66
C ASN A 47 4.75 12.52 3.79
N ASP A 48 4.28 13.62 4.38
CA ASP A 48 4.93 14.35 5.47
C ASP A 48 3.88 15.09 6.31
N GLN A 49 4.31 16.12 7.06
CA GLN A 49 3.46 16.92 7.95
C GLN A 49 2.57 17.94 7.22
N ARG A 50 2.57 17.98 5.88
CA ARG A 50 1.69 18.88 5.12
C ARG A 50 0.24 18.42 5.21
N PRO A 51 -0.73 19.35 4.98
CA PRO A 51 -2.13 19.00 4.86
C PRO A 51 -2.37 17.90 3.81
N ARG A 52 -3.28 16.99 4.13
CA ARG A 52 -3.73 15.91 3.24
C ARG A 52 -4.22 16.49 1.91
N ARG A 53 -3.70 15.97 0.79
CA ARG A 53 -4.11 16.38 -0.56
C ARG A 53 -5.25 15.50 -1.06
N HIS A 54 -6.39 16.11 -1.35
CA HIS A 54 -7.60 15.38 -1.75
C HIS A 54 -7.95 14.26 -0.77
N PRO A 55 -8.23 14.58 0.51
CA PRO A 55 -8.59 13.58 1.52
C PRO A 55 -9.82 12.75 1.12
N GLU A 56 -10.72 13.30 0.31
CA GLU A 56 -11.86 12.60 -0.31
C GLU A 56 -11.45 11.49 -1.30
N GLN A 57 -10.18 11.47 -1.72
CA GLN A 57 -9.58 10.44 -2.59
C GLN A 57 -8.75 9.41 -1.81
N ALA A 58 -8.81 9.42 -0.47
CA ALA A 58 -8.17 8.42 0.38
C ALA A 58 -8.71 7.01 0.14
N LEU A 59 -7.81 6.04 0.13
CA LEU A 59 -8.18 4.63 0.24
C LEU A 59 -8.33 4.25 1.72
N THR A 60 -9.16 3.24 1.99
CA THR A 60 -9.07 2.49 3.25
C THR A 60 -7.77 1.69 3.28
N LEU A 61 -7.29 1.33 4.47
CA LEU A 61 -6.09 0.49 4.60
C LEU A 61 -6.26 -0.85 3.87
N SER A 62 -7.43 -1.50 3.98
CA SER A 62 -7.73 -2.74 3.25
C SER A 62 -7.64 -2.55 1.73
N GLN A 63 -8.17 -1.46 1.18
CA GLN A 63 -8.07 -1.17 -0.25
C GLN A 63 -6.62 -0.96 -0.69
N ALA A 64 -5.81 -0.25 0.10
CA ALA A 64 -4.40 0.00 -0.21
C ALA A 64 -3.56 -1.28 -0.14
N ILE A 65 -3.79 -2.15 0.86
CA ILE A 65 -3.15 -3.47 0.96
C ILE A 65 -3.54 -4.33 -0.24
N MET A 66 -4.84 -4.44 -0.56
CA MET A 66 -5.32 -5.20 -1.72
C MET A 66 -4.69 -4.73 -3.03
N ALA A 67 -4.59 -3.42 -3.23
CA ALA A 67 -3.94 -2.83 -4.39
C ALA A 67 -2.42 -3.10 -4.46
N SER A 68 -1.80 -3.49 -3.35
CA SER A 68 -0.38 -3.84 -3.25
C SER A 68 -0.12 -5.35 -3.29
N THR A 69 -1.17 -6.19 -3.16
CA THR A 69 -1.05 -7.67 -3.07
C THR A 69 -1.70 -8.39 -4.25
N ARG A 70 -1.82 -7.74 -5.42
CA ARG A 70 -2.54 -8.29 -6.59
C ARG A 70 -3.96 -8.76 -6.24
N HIS A 71 -4.61 -8.06 -5.31
CA HIS A 71 -5.96 -8.37 -4.84
C HIS A 71 -6.11 -9.75 -4.18
N VAL A 72 -5.03 -10.31 -3.61
CA VAL A 72 -5.13 -11.47 -2.73
C VAL A 72 -5.72 -11.04 -1.38
N ALA A 73 -6.98 -11.42 -1.15
CA ALA A 73 -7.73 -11.04 0.06
C ALA A 73 -7.41 -11.91 1.28
N GLN A 74 -6.98 -13.15 1.07
CA GLN A 74 -6.72 -14.09 2.14
C GLN A 74 -5.69 -15.14 1.71
N VAL A 75 -4.83 -15.53 2.66
CA VAL A 75 -3.97 -16.70 2.52
C VAL A 75 -4.81 -17.95 2.76
N VAL A 76 -4.89 -18.81 1.75
CA VAL A 76 -5.69 -20.05 1.78
C VAL A 76 -4.83 -21.22 1.33
N GLN A 77 -5.18 -22.42 1.81
CA GLN A 77 -4.50 -23.65 1.39
C GLN A 77 -4.67 -23.85 -0.13
N GLY A 78 -3.57 -24.18 -0.82
CA GLY A 78 -3.54 -24.32 -2.28
C GLY A 78 -3.46 -23.00 -3.06
N GLY A 79 -3.44 -21.85 -2.37
CA GLY A 79 -3.16 -20.55 -2.96
C GLY A 79 -1.68 -20.33 -3.28
N PRO A 80 -1.31 -19.14 -3.81
CA PRO A 80 0.08 -18.78 -4.07
C PRO A 80 0.95 -18.87 -2.80
N GLY A 81 2.16 -19.41 -2.94
CA GLY A 81 3.15 -19.50 -1.87
C GLY A 81 3.95 -18.21 -1.65
N ASP A 82 3.39 -17.06 -2.00
CA ASP A 82 4.03 -15.74 -1.89
C ASP A 82 3.45 -15.02 -0.67
N VAL A 83 4.20 -14.97 0.43
CA VAL A 83 3.70 -14.47 1.72
C VAL A 83 4.79 -13.63 2.40
N ILE A 84 4.36 -12.53 3.02
CA ILE A 84 5.18 -11.81 4.00
C ILE A 84 4.57 -11.93 5.39
N ALA A 85 5.40 -11.97 6.42
CA ALA A 85 4.98 -11.77 7.81
C ALA A 85 5.53 -10.44 8.33
N VAL A 86 4.72 -9.75 9.12
CA VAL A 86 5.09 -8.47 9.75
C VAL A 86 4.87 -8.56 11.27
N ALA A 87 5.75 -7.94 12.04
CA ALA A 87 5.71 -8.00 13.51
C ALA A 87 4.42 -7.47 14.13
N HIS A 88 3.80 -6.47 13.50
CA HIS A 88 2.65 -5.76 14.05
C HIS A 88 1.49 -5.79 13.07
N ASN A 89 0.28 -5.92 13.60
CA ASN A 89 -0.93 -5.82 12.81
C ASN A 89 -1.04 -4.40 12.19
N PRO A 90 -1.02 -4.26 10.86
CA PRO A 90 -1.05 -2.94 10.22
C PRO A 90 -2.31 -2.12 10.54
N PHE A 91 -3.41 -2.78 10.89
CA PHE A 91 -4.68 -2.13 11.24
C PHE A 91 -4.66 -1.40 12.59
N ASP A 92 -3.64 -1.66 13.42
CA ASP A 92 -3.44 -0.99 14.70
C ASP A 92 -2.44 0.18 14.58
N LEU A 93 -1.92 0.45 13.37
CA LEU A 93 -0.86 1.43 13.11
C LEU A 93 -1.35 2.61 12.26
N SER A 94 -0.63 3.73 12.36
CA SER A 94 -0.80 4.91 11.51
C SER A 94 0.51 5.70 11.42
N GLY A 95 0.58 6.70 10.53
CA GLY A 95 1.72 7.58 10.39
C GLY A 95 3.02 6.83 10.14
N ASP A 96 4.09 7.32 10.76
CA ASP A 96 5.43 6.76 10.61
C ASP A 96 5.53 5.31 11.13
N ALA A 97 4.68 4.90 12.08
CA ALA A 97 4.66 3.52 12.55
C ALA A 97 4.14 2.56 11.46
N LEU A 98 3.13 2.97 10.69
CA LEU A 98 2.64 2.17 9.55
C LEU A 98 3.67 2.17 8.41
N ALA A 99 4.25 3.32 8.07
CA ALA A 99 5.27 3.39 7.02
C ALA A 99 6.57 2.66 7.37
N GLY A 100 6.89 2.54 8.65
CA GLY A 100 8.09 1.87 9.15
C GLY A 100 7.99 0.35 9.23
N LEU A 101 6.86 -0.26 8.84
CA LEU A 101 6.74 -1.71 8.81
C LEU A 101 7.77 -2.35 7.85
N THR A 102 8.29 -3.49 8.27
CA THR A 102 9.19 -4.33 7.48
C THR A 102 8.67 -5.76 7.46
N SER A 103 9.09 -6.53 6.44
CA SER A 103 8.86 -7.97 6.41
C SER A 103 9.86 -8.66 7.32
N ASP A 104 9.39 -9.40 8.31
CA ASP A 104 10.22 -10.26 9.17
C ASP A 104 10.47 -11.62 8.53
N LEU A 105 9.60 -12.03 7.60
CA LEU A 105 9.72 -13.26 6.83
C LEU A 105 9.16 -13.02 5.43
N THR A 106 9.93 -13.38 4.40
CA THR A 106 9.48 -13.37 3.02
C THR A 106 9.57 -14.78 2.44
N VAL A 107 8.43 -15.29 1.99
CA VAL A 107 8.30 -16.57 1.29
C VAL A 107 7.90 -16.28 -0.16
N VAL A 108 8.58 -16.91 -1.12
CA VAL A 108 8.25 -16.82 -2.54
C VAL A 108 8.16 -18.22 -3.11
N GLY A 109 7.03 -18.55 -3.75
CA GLY A 109 6.78 -19.88 -4.29
C GLY A 109 6.81 -21.00 -3.24
N GLY A 110 6.58 -20.69 -1.97
CA GLY A 110 6.67 -21.64 -0.86
C GLY A 110 8.06 -21.77 -0.23
N GLU A 111 9.07 -21.09 -0.76
CA GLU A 111 10.44 -21.12 -0.25
C GLU A 111 10.76 -19.84 0.56
N VAL A 112 11.41 -20.01 1.71
CA VAL A 112 11.89 -18.87 2.51
C VAL A 112 13.04 -18.19 1.79
N THR A 113 12.87 -16.91 1.44
CA THR A 113 13.87 -16.13 0.70
C THR A 113 14.55 -15.07 1.56
N ALA A 114 13.88 -14.59 2.61
CA ALA A 114 14.45 -13.70 3.61
C ALA A 114 13.77 -13.96 4.96
N ALA A 115 14.55 -13.85 6.04
CA ALA A 115 14.05 -13.89 7.40
C ALA A 115 14.91 -12.96 8.27
N ALA A 116 14.25 -12.13 9.09
CA ALA A 116 14.90 -11.37 10.14
C ALA A 116 15.09 -12.29 11.35
N LEU A 117 16.25 -12.95 11.41
CA LEU A 117 16.73 -13.72 12.56
C LEU A 117 17.84 -12.95 13.28
#